data_AF-A0A354B8H8-F1
#
_entry.id   AF-A0A354B8H8-F1
#
_cell.length_a   1.000
_cell.length_b   1.000
_cell.length_c   1.000
_cell.angle_alpha   90.00
_cell.angle_beta   90.00
_cell.angle_gamma   90.00
#
_symmetry.space_group_name_H-M   'P 1'
#
loop_
_entity.id
_entity.type
_entity.pdbx_description
1 polymer ?
#
loop_
_entity_poly.entity_id
_entity_poly.type
_entity_poly.pdbx_seq_one_letter_code
_entity_poly.pdbx_strand_id
1 'polypeptide(L)' 'LNYAAFEIGKGYTDSDMTAYVDLQEREFARESEGYTAVKHQREVGAGYFDQIATIVSGGNASTLA' A
#
# COMPACT_ATOMS: atom_id res chain seq x y z
N LEU A 1 -9.77 -14.59 -1.80
CA LEU A 1 -9.76 -13.37 -2.63
C LEU A 1 -11.17 -12.85 -2.88
N ASN A 2 -12.03 -13.59 -3.61
CA ASN A 2 -13.39 -13.12 -3.95
C ASN A 2 -14.27 -12.76 -2.75
N TYR A 3 -14.20 -13.53 -1.66
CA TYR A 3 -14.97 -13.24 -0.45
C TYR A 3 -14.57 -11.89 0.19
N ALA A 4 -13.27 -11.62 0.33
CA ALA A 4 -12.78 -10.36 0.88
C ALA A 4 -13.15 -9.15 0.00
N ALA A 5 -13.08 -9.29 -1.33
CA ALA A 5 -13.49 -8.25 -2.26
C ALA A 5 -15.01 -7.99 -2.21
N PHE A 6 -15.82 -9.04 -2.07
CA PHE A 6 -17.27 -8.91 -1.90
C PHE A 6 -17.64 -8.18 -0.60
N GLU A 7 -17.01 -8.55 0.51
CA GLU A 7 -17.24 -7.91 1.81
C GLU A 7 -16.91 -6.41 1.77
N ILE A 8 -15.78 -6.03 1.14
CA ILE A 8 -15.42 -4.62 0.95
C ILE A 8 -16.45 -3.91 0.06
N GLY A 9 -16.83 -4.50 -1.08
CA GLY A 9 -17.80 -3.89 -1.99
C GLY A 9 -19.18 -3.70 -1.36
N LYS A 10 -19.63 -4.66 -0.55
CA LYS A 10 -20.86 -4.55 0.22
C LYS A 10 -20.76 -3.45 1.28
N GLY A 11 -19.73 -3.48 2.12
CA GLY A 11 -19.54 -2.47 3.17
C GLY A 11 -19.40 -1.05 2.62
N TYR A 12 -18.75 -0.89 1.46
CA TYR A 12 -18.62 0.40 0.78
C TYR A 12 -19.98 0.91 0.25
N THR A 13 -20.87 0.02 -0.18
CA THR A 13 -22.23 0.42 -0.57
C THR A 13 -23.04 0.94 0.62
N ASP A 14 -22.81 0.36 1.81
CA ASP A 14 -23.59 0.68 3.01
C ASP A 14 -23.04 1.89 3.78
N SER A 15 -21.72 2.16 3.71
CA SER A 15 -21.03 3.11 4.59
C SER A 15 -19.87 3.89 3.93
N ASP A 16 -19.73 3.78 2.61
CA ASP A 16 -18.70 4.43 1.80
C ASP A 16 -17.29 4.24 2.38
N MET A 17 -16.58 5.35 2.62
CA MET A 17 -15.21 5.38 3.09
C MET A 17 -15.03 4.75 4.48
N THR A 18 -16.07 4.62 5.29
CA THR A 18 -15.99 3.98 6.61
C THR A 18 -15.52 2.53 6.48
N ALA A 19 -16.11 1.78 5.53
CA ALA A 19 -15.70 0.41 5.26
C ALA A 19 -14.26 0.30 4.75
N TYR A 20 -13.76 1.33 4.05
CA TYR A 20 -12.38 1.39 3.58
C TYR A 20 -11.40 1.70 4.74
N VAL A 21 -11.75 2.64 5.62
CA VAL A 21 -10.96 2.96 6.82
C VAL A 21 -10.89 1.75 7.75
N ASP A 22 -11.99 1.02 7.95
CA ASP A 22 -12.00 -0.21 8.74
C ASP A 22 -11.09 -1.31 8.17
N LEU A 23 -10.91 -1.35 6.85
CA LEU A 23 -9.90 -2.21 6.23
C LEU A 23 -8.49 -1.72 6.57
N GLN A 24 -8.23 -0.42 6.40
CA GLN A 24 -6.93 0.18 6.65
C GLN A 24 -6.49 0.03 8.12
N GLU A 25 -7.39 0.24 9.08
CA GLU A 25 -7.13 0.04 10.51
C GLU A 25 -6.77 -1.42 10.83
N ARG A 26 -7.44 -2.39 10.17
CA ARG A 26 -7.08 -3.80 10.31
C ARG A 26 -5.71 -4.09 9.72
N GLU A 27 -5.34 -3.48 8.60
CA GLU A 27 -4.02 -3.61 8.01
C GLU A 27 -2.93 -3.04 8.92
N PHE A 28 -3.16 -1.87 9.53
CA PHE A 28 -2.26 -1.28 10.53
C PHE A 28 -2.09 -2.18 11.77
N ALA A 29 -3.18 -2.73 12.30
CA ALA A 29 -3.12 -3.61 13.46
C ALA A 29 -2.23 -4.85 13.21
N ARG A 30 -2.21 -5.34 11.96
CA ARG A 30 -1.40 -6.49 11.54
C ARG A 30 0.06 -6.14 11.27
N GLU A 31 0.47 -4.87 11.28
CA GLU A 31 1.90 -4.51 11.16
C GLU A 31 2.73 -5.14 12.28
N SER A 32 2.16 -5.22 13.50
CA SER A 32 2.81 -5.88 14.64
C SER A 32 3.02 -7.39 14.45
N GLU A 33 2.23 -8.01 13.57
CA GLU A 33 2.34 -9.41 13.16
C GLU A 33 3.25 -9.61 11.94
N GLY A 34 3.84 -8.53 11.41
CA GLY A 34 4.73 -8.56 10.24
C GLY A 34 4.06 -8.27 8.90
N TYR A 35 2.80 -7.81 8.88
CA TYR A 35 2.17 -7.34 7.65
C TYR A 35 2.80 -6.02 7.17
N THR A 36 3.22 -5.95 5.90
CA THR A 36 3.96 -4.78 5.37
C THR A 36 3.24 -4.01 4.27
N ALA A 37 2.19 -4.59 3.70
CA ALA A 37 1.54 -4.05 2.50
C ALA A 37 0.72 -2.77 2.73
N VAL A 38 0.54 -2.34 3.99
CA VAL A 38 0.10 -0.97 4.35
C VAL A 38 0.91 0.08 3.57
N LYS A 39 2.24 -0.10 3.51
CA LYS A 39 3.14 0.75 2.73
C LYS A 39 3.23 0.24 1.29
N HIS A 40 2.10 0.30 0.58
CA HIS A 40 1.93 -0.31 -0.74
C HIS A 40 2.98 0.13 -1.77
N GLN A 41 3.45 1.38 -1.75
CA GLN A 41 4.53 1.85 -2.65
C GLN A 41 5.85 1.10 -2.42
N ARG A 42 6.23 0.91 -1.15
CA ARG A 42 7.41 0.11 -0.78
C ARG A 42 7.19 -1.36 -1.14
N GLU A 43 5.99 -1.87 -0.91
CA GLU A 43 5.64 -3.27 -1.16
C GLU A 43 5.80 -3.64 -2.64
N VAL A 44 5.44 -2.73 -3.55
CA VAL A 44 5.64 -2.92 -5.01
C VAL A 44 7.04 -2.55 -5.51
N GLY A 45 7.95 -2.17 -4.60
CA GLY A 45 9.34 -1.93 -4.94
C GLY A 45 9.66 -0.52 -5.47
N ALA A 46 8.83 0.49 -5.23
CA ALA A 46 9.12 1.87 -5.65
C ALA A 46 10.53 2.31 -5.21
N GLY A 47 10.86 2.11 -3.92
CA GLY A 47 12.19 2.43 -3.39
C GLY A 47 13.34 1.57 -3.96
N TYR A 48 13.07 0.39 -4.50
CA TYR A 48 14.08 -0.40 -5.22
C TYR A 48 14.41 0.26 -6.57
N PHE A 49 13.39 0.73 -7.28
CA PHE A 49 13.59 1.44 -8.55
C PHE A 49 14.20 2.83 -8.35
N ASP A 50 13.89 3.53 -7.24
CA ASP A 50 14.56 4.80 -6.89
C ASP A 50 16.07 4.62 -6.65
N GLN A 51 16.46 3.52 -5.99
CA GLN A 51 17.88 3.19 -5.82
C GLN A 51 18.57 2.93 -7.16
N ILE A 52 17.92 2.19 -8.06
CA ILE A 52 18.43 1.98 -9.42
C ILE A 52 18.57 3.32 -10.14
N ALA A 53 17.56 4.18 -10.10
CA ALA A 53 17.57 5.48 -10.76
C ALA A 53 18.70 6.38 -10.21
N THR A 54 18.93 6.35 -8.90
CA THR A 54 20.01 7.09 -8.25
C THR A 54 21.38 6.59 -8.71
N ILE A 55 21.59 5.27 -8.78
CA ILE A 55 22.85 4.67 -9.24
C ILE A 55 23.11 5.01 -10.71
N VAL A 56 22.11 4.87 -11.58
CA VAL A 56 22.23 5.12 -13.02
C VAL A 56 22.49 6.60 -13.31
N SER A 57 21.88 7.51 -12.55
CA SER A 57 22.06 8.96 -12.72
C SER A 57 23.34 9.52 -12.10
N GLY A 58 24.16 8.68 -11.44
CA GLY A 58 25.32 9.15 -10.69
C GLY A 58 24.97 10.09 -9.54
N GLY A 59 23.76 9.97 -8.98
CA GLY A 59 23.27 10.80 -7.88
C GLY A 59 22.57 12.11 -8.28
N ASN A 60 22.40 12.40 -9.57
CA ASN A 60 21.78 13.64 -10.07
C ASN A 60 20.31 13.50 -10.51
N ALA A 61 19.59 12.46 -10.05
CA ALA A 61 18.18 12.28 -10.39
C ALA A 61 17.28 13.34 -9.71
N SER A 62 16.52 14.09 -10.51
CA SER A 62 15.53 15.08 -10.03
C SER A 62 14.10 14.54 -9.91
N THR A 63 13.90 13.24 -10.12
CA THR A 63 12.57 12.60 -10.25
C THR A 63 12.41 11.38 -9.32
N LEU A 64 13.11 11.36 -8.19
CA LEU A 64 12.92 10.31 -7.17
C LEU A 64 11.51 10.46 -6.57
N ALA A 65 10.84 9.33 -6.33
CA ALA A 65 9.44 9.26 -5.92
C ALA A 65 9.24 9.33 -4.39
#